data_AF-A0A963HL92-F1
#
_entry.id   AF-A0A963HL92-F1
#
_cell.length_a   1.000
_cell.length_b   1.000
_cell.length_c   1.000
_cell.angle_alpha   90.00
_cell.angle_beta   90.00
_cell.angle_gamma   90.00
#
_symmetry.space_group_name_H-M   'P 1'
#
loop_
_entity.id
_entity.type
_entity.pdbx_description
1 polymer ?
#
loop_
_entity_poly.entity_id
_entity_poly.type
_entity_poly.pdbx_seq_one_letter_code
_entity_poly.pdbx_strand_id
1 'polypeptide(L)'
;HVSTVIGSRPYEYFAEEFQKPVVIAGFEPLDVMQAILMLIRQLNTGRAEVENEFTRAVLPQGNIKAKRLVAEVFELRPSFEWRGLGHVPYSALRIKSCFADFDAEQRFEIPTLSLADHKACECGAILRGVKHPRDCKIFGTACTPDNPVGSCMVSSEGACAAYFRYGRFRDSQNQQTTAQH
;
A
#
# COMPACT_ATOMS: atom_id res chain seq x y z
N HIS A 1 -8.09 2.63 -6.23
CA HIS A 1 -8.50 3.99 -5.78
C HIS A 1 -7.46 5.06 -6.10
N VAL A 2 -6.19 4.94 -5.70
CA VAL A 2 -5.17 5.97 -6.02
C VAL A 2 -5.17 6.36 -7.52
N SER A 3 -5.24 5.38 -8.41
CA SER A 3 -5.28 5.59 -9.86
C SER A 3 -6.50 6.36 -10.37
N THR A 4 -7.62 6.38 -9.63
CA THR A 4 -8.78 7.23 -10.02
C THR A 4 -8.47 8.71 -9.85
N VAL A 5 -7.55 9.05 -8.94
CA VAL A 5 -7.07 10.41 -8.72
C VAL A 5 -5.93 10.74 -9.68
N ILE A 6 -4.86 9.95 -9.68
CA ILE A 6 -3.63 10.31 -10.40
C ILE A 6 -3.67 9.97 -11.90
N GLY A 7 -4.49 8.98 -12.27
CA GLY A 7 -4.58 8.40 -13.61
C GLY A 7 -3.66 7.20 -13.81
N SER A 8 -3.59 6.68 -15.03
CA SER A 8 -2.67 5.59 -15.38
C SER A 8 -1.27 6.08 -15.75
N ARG A 9 -1.16 7.31 -16.28
CA ARG A 9 0.12 7.85 -16.81
C ARG A 9 1.30 7.81 -15.83
N PRO A 10 1.14 8.13 -14.53
CA PRO A 10 2.27 8.09 -13.61
C PRO A 10 2.94 6.71 -13.48
N TYR A 11 2.25 5.63 -13.88
CA TYR A 11 2.81 4.29 -13.86
C TYR A 11 3.67 3.96 -15.09
N GLU A 12 3.56 4.73 -16.18
CA GLU A 12 4.25 4.45 -17.46
C GLU A 12 5.76 4.40 -17.30
N TYR A 13 6.32 5.34 -16.53
CA TYR A 13 7.75 5.37 -16.18
C TYR A 13 8.23 4.05 -15.57
N PHE A 14 7.41 3.38 -14.75
CA PHE A 14 7.83 2.13 -14.12
C PHE A 14 7.91 0.97 -15.11
N ALA A 15 6.98 0.93 -16.06
CA ALA A 15 6.96 -0.07 -17.11
C ALA A 15 8.13 0.15 -18.09
N GLU A 16 8.38 1.40 -18.49
CA GLU A 16 9.44 1.77 -19.41
C GLU A 16 10.84 1.60 -18.81
N GLU A 17 11.09 2.18 -17.63
CA GLU A 17 12.43 2.20 -17.02
C GLU A 17 12.81 0.86 -16.39
N PHE A 18 11.90 0.25 -15.61
CA PHE A 18 12.21 -0.94 -14.82
C PHE A 18 11.76 -2.24 -15.47
N GLN A 19 11.11 -2.17 -16.65
CA GLN A 19 10.58 -3.33 -17.36
C GLN A 19 9.66 -4.17 -16.46
N LYS A 20 8.81 -3.48 -15.68
CA LYS A 20 7.81 -4.09 -14.79
C LYS A 20 6.41 -3.83 -15.32
N PRO A 21 5.67 -4.85 -15.81
CA PRO A 21 4.31 -4.65 -16.27
C PRO A 21 3.42 -4.22 -15.11
N VAL A 22 2.50 -3.30 -15.38
CA VAL A 22 1.54 -2.79 -14.39
C VAL A 22 0.13 -2.97 -14.93
N VAL A 23 -0.77 -3.52 -14.12
CA VAL A 23 -2.20 -3.56 -14.43
C VAL A 23 -2.98 -2.88 -13.32
N ILE A 24 -3.72 -1.83 -13.67
CA ILE A 24 -4.60 -1.13 -12.73
C ILE A 24 -5.91 -1.91 -12.62
N ALA A 25 -6.19 -2.42 -11.42
CA ALA A 25 -7.35 -3.27 -11.16
C ALA A 25 -8.39 -2.58 -10.26
N GLY A 26 -9.65 -3.03 -10.36
CA GLY A 26 -10.67 -2.80 -9.35
C GLY A 26 -10.45 -3.64 -8.08
N PHE A 27 -11.52 -3.81 -7.29
CA PHE A 27 -11.47 -4.51 -6.00
C PHE A 27 -12.41 -5.72 -5.93
N GLU A 28 -13.25 -5.94 -6.94
CA GLU A 28 -14.05 -7.14 -7.02
C GLU A 28 -13.14 -8.35 -7.32
N PRO A 29 -13.46 -9.56 -6.85
CA PRO A 29 -12.63 -10.74 -7.10
C PRO A 29 -12.32 -10.97 -8.58
N LEU A 30 -13.28 -10.68 -9.48
CA LEU A 30 -13.08 -10.80 -10.92
C LEU A 30 -12.11 -9.76 -11.49
N ASP A 31 -12.12 -8.52 -10.97
CA ASP A 31 -11.17 -7.48 -11.37
C ASP A 31 -9.73 -7.95 -11.12
N VAL A 32 -9.49 -8.48 -9.92
CA VAL A 32 -8.16 -8.97 -9.49
C VAL A 32 -7.73 -10.17 -10.34
N MET A 33 -8.62 -11.14 -10.57
CA MET A 33 -8.30 -12.32 -11.40
C MET A 33 -7.99 -11.92 -12.85
N GLN A 34 -8.75 -11.00 -13.42
CA GLN A 34 -8.52 -10.50 -14.77
C GLN A 34 -7.19 -9.74 -14.87
N ALA A 35 -6.87 -8.90 -13.88
CA ALA A 35 -5.60 -8.18 -13.84
C ALA A 35 -4.40 -9.12 -13.74
N ILE A 36 -4.50 -10.20 -12.94
CA ILE A 36 -3.47 -11.25 -12.87
C ILE A 36 -3.29 -11.93 -14.24
N LEU A 37 -4.38 -12.27 -14.93
CA LEU A 37 -4.31 -12.87 -16.26
C LEU A 37 -3.63 -11.94 -17.28
N MET A 38 -3.94 -10.65 -17.23
CA MET A 38 -3.32 -9.62 -18.07
C MET A 38 -1.81 -9.52 -17.81
N LEU A 39 -1.39 -9.50 -16.54
CA LEU A 39 0.03 -9.55 -16.16
C LEU A 39 0.74 -10.80 -16.70
N ILE A 40 0.14 -11.99 -16.51
CA ILE A 40 0.70 -13.25 -17.00
C ILE A 40 0.88 -13.22 -18.53
N ARG A 41 -0.09 -12.67 -19.27
CA ARG A 41 0.01 -12.55 -20.74
C ARG A 41 1.14 -11.61 -21.15
N GLN A 42 1.30 -10.48 -20.47
CA GLN A 42 2.43 -9.57 -20.73
C GLN A 42 3.77 -10.27 -20.49
N LEU A 43 3.92 -10.93 -19.34
CA LEU A 43 5.14 -11.68 -19.01
C LEU A 43 5.45 -12.78 -20.03
N ASN A 44 4.45 -13.58 -20.43
CA ASN A 44 4.63 -14.64 -21.41
C ASN A 44 4.97 -14.12 -22.82
N THR A 45 4.65 -12.86 -23.13
CA THR A 45 4.94 -12.22 -24.42
C THR A 45 6.12 -11.26 -24.36
N GLY A 46 6.81 -11.18 -23.22
CA GLY A 46 7.95 -10.28 -23.03
C GLY A 46 7.59 -8.79 -23.09
N ARG A 47 6.32 -8.42 -22.85
CA ARG A 47 5.86 -7.03 -22.81
C ARG A 47 5.92 -6.48 -21.38
N ALA A 48 6.19 -5.19 -21.26
CA ALA A 48 6.12 -4.44 -20.01
C ALA A 48 5.41 -3.10 -20.28
N GLU A 49 4.09 -3.10 -20.14
CA GLU A 49 3.22 -1.96 -20.40
C GLU A 49 2.29 -1.69 -19.21
N VAL A 50 1.71 -0.49 -19.18
CA VAL A 50 0.62 -0.15 -18.27
C VAL A 50 -0.71 -0.47 -18.93
N GLU A 51 -1.41 -1.48 -18.42
CA GLU A 51 -2.79 -1.78 -18.83
C GLU A 51 -3.78 -1.37 -17.74
N ASN A 52 -5.02 -1.06 -18.14
CA ASN A 52 -6.07 -0.62 -17.24
C ASN A 52 -7.25 -1.60 -17.32
N GLU A 53 -7.37 -2.48 -16.32
CA GLU A 53 -8.53 -3.35 -16.14
C GLU A 53 -9.70 -2.54 -15.58
N PHE A 54 -9.42 -1.57 -14.69
CA PHE A 54 -10.43 -0.75 -14.02
C PHE A 54 -10.96 0.42 -14.86
N THR A 55 -11.20 0.18 -16.15
CA THR A 55 -11.64 1.17 -17.17
C THR A 55 -12.89 1.95 -16.78
N ARG A 56 -13.79 1.33 -16.00
CA ARG A 56 -15.03 1.95 -15.50
C ARG A 56 -14.80 3.12 -14.52
N ALA A 57 -13.60 3.25 -13.94
CA ALA A 57 -13.31 4.27 -12.93
C ALA A 57 -12.00 5.04 -13.16
N VAL A 58 -11.08 4.53 -13.99
CA VAL A 58 -9.74 5.10 -14.16
C VAL A 58 -9.56 5.63 -15.58
N LEU A 59 -9.29 6.93 -15.69
CA LEU A 59 -8.89 7.59 -16.93
C LEU A 59 -7.36 7.80 -16.97
N PRO A 60 -6.73 7.88 -18.15
CA PRO A 60 -5.27 8.09 -18.24
C PRO A 60 -4.78 9.33 -17.50
N GLN A 61 -5.53 10.42 -17.59
CA GLN A 61 -5.26 11.68 -16.93
C GLN A 61 -5.78 11.75 -15.48
N GLY A 62 -6.50 10.74 -14.99
CA GLY A 62 -7.12 10.73 -13.67
C GLY A 62 -8.09 11.90 -13.45
N ASN A 63 -8.26 12.29 -12.19
CA ASN A 63 -9.12 13.39 -11.79
C ASN A 63 -8.34 14.71 -11.78
N ILE A 64 -8.50 15.51 -12.85
CA ILE A 64 -7.80 16.79 -13.02
C ILE A 64 -8.15 17.77 -11.90
N LYS A 65 -9.42 17.82 -11.47
CA LYS A 65 -9.86 18.74 -10.40
C LYS A 65 -9.17 18.42 -9.08
N ALA A 66 -9.14 17.14 -8.70
CA ALA A 66 -8.47 16.69 -7.49
C ALA A 66 -6.96 16.99 -7.53
N LYS A 67 -6.29 16.71 -8.65
CA LYS A 67 -4.86 17.02 -8.81
C LYS A 67 -4.56 18.51 -8.68
N ARG A 68 -5.40 19.39 -9.23
CA ARG A 68 -5.25 20.84 -9.08
C ARG A 68 -5.37 21.28 -7.63
N LEU A 69 -6.36 20.78 -6.90
CA LEU A 69 -6.53 21.10 -5.47
C LEU A 69 -5.36 20.60 -4.62
N VAL A 70 -4.87 19.38 -4.87
CA VAL A 70 -3.68 18.86 -4.18
C VAL A 70 -2.48 19.74 -4.48
N ALA A 71 -2.25 20.11 -5.75
CA ALA A 71 -1.14 20.97 -6.14
C ALA A 71 -1.29 22.43 -5.67
N GLU A 72 -2.52 22.89 -5.39
CA GLU A 72 -2.78 24.20 -4.81
C GLU A 72 -2.36 24.24 -3.35
N VAL A 73 -2.80 23.26 -2.56
CA VAL A 73 -2.64 23.24 -1.09
C VAL A 73 -1.30 22.66 -0.64
N PHE A 74 -0.77 21.67 -1.37
CA PHE A 74 0.39 20.89 -0.95
C PHE A 74 1.60 21.06 -1.88
N GLU A 75 2.78 20.82 -1.33
CA GLU A 75 4.05 20.71 -2.05
C GLU A 75 4.84 19.46 -1.61
N LEU A 76 5.74 18.99 -2.47
CA LEU A 76 6.55 17.80 -2.18
C LEU A 76 7.59 18.08 -1.09
N ARG A 77 7.72 17.14 -0.16
CA ARG A 77 8.84 17.09 0.78
C ARG A 77 10.06 16.50 0.07
N PRO A 78 11.28 17.06 0.24
CA PRO A 78 12.49 16.49 -0.33
C PRO A 78 12.77 15.06 0.14
N SER A 79 12.46 14.77 1.41
CA SER A 79 12.64 13.46 2.03
C SER A 79 11.59 13.24 3.11
N PHE A 80 11.17 11.99 3.30
CA PHE A 80 10.25 11.61 4.36
C PHE A 80 10.50 10.16 4.78
N GLU A 81 10.40 9.89 6.08
CA GLU A 81 10.54 8.55 6.61
C GLU A 81 9.22 7.76 6.45
N TRP A 82 9.29 6.67 5.69
CA TRP A 82 8.23 5.68 5.60
C TRP A 82 8.57 4.50 6.50
N ARG A 83 7.69 4.19 7.45
CA ARG A 83 7.87 3.03 8.34
C ARG A 83 8.10 1.76 7.52
N GLY A 84 9.20 1.06 7.79
CA GLY A 84 9.59 -0.17 7.11
C GLY A 84 10.30 0.01 5.76
N LEU A 85 10.31 1.22 5.20
CA LEU A 85 10.98 1.58 3.94
C LEU A 85 12.16 2.55 4.17
N GLY A 86 12.20 3.23 5.31
CA GLY A 86 13.21 4.24 5.63
C GLY A 86 12.90 5.58 4.96
N HIS A 87 13.93 6.41 4.78
CA HIS A 87 13.76 7.70 4.11
C HIS A 87 13.63 7.51 2.60
N VAL A 88 12.51 7.97 2.05
CA VAL A 88 12.22 7.90 0.62
C VAL A 88 12.12 9.33 0.06
N PRO A 89 12.94 9.70 -0.94
CA PRO A 89 12.93 11.04 -1.50
C PRO A 89 11.61 11.33 -2.24
N TYR A 90 11.14 12.58 -2.19
CA TYR A 90 9.95 13.06 -2.92
C TYR A 90 8.70 12.18 -2.76
N SER A 91 8.54 11.56 -1.59
CA SER A 91 7.52 10.55 -1.32
C SER A 91 6.35 11.05 -0.49
N ALA A 92 6.44 12.27 0.05
CA ALA A 92 5.43 12.85 0.92
C ALA A 92 5.11 14.29 0.53
N LEU A 93 3.96 14.75 0.99
CA LEU A 93 3.49 16.12 0.81
C LEU A 93 3.57 16.89 2.13
N ARG A 94 3.71 18.21 2.05
CA ARG A 94 3.50 19.15 3.15
C ARG A 94 2.56 20.27 2.73
N ILE A 95 1.89 20.88 3.69
CA ILE A 95 1.04 22.04 3.44
C ILE A 95 1.94 23.20 3.00
N LYS A 96 1.54 23.94 1.97
CA LYS A 96 2.28 25.11 1.52
C LYS A 96 2.21 26.25 2.54
N SER A 97 3.23 27.09 2.56
CA SER A 97 3.31 28.25 3.47
C SER A 97 2.14 29.22 3.37
N CYS A 98 1.52 29.39 2.20
CA CYS A 98 0.30 30.21 2.04
C CYS A 98 -0.93 29.65 2.77
N PHE A 99 -0.88 28.39 3.23
CA PHE A 99 -1.90 27.73 4.04
C PHE A 99 -1.38 27.38 5.44
N ALA A 100 -0.34 28.06 5.94
CA ALA A 100 0.31 27.77 7.23
C ALA A 100 -0.65 27.82 8.43
N ASP A 101 -1.74 28.61 8.35
CA ASP A 101 -2.78 28.66 9.38
C ASP A 101 -3.50 27.30 9.58
N PHE A 102 -3.36 26.37 8.64
CA PHE A 102 -3.88 25.01 8.72
C PHE A 102 -2.79 23.96 9.03
N ASP A 103 -1.52 24.36 9.13
CA ASP A 103 -0.40 23.44 9.35
C ASP A 103 -0.03 23.34 10.84
N ALA A 104 -0.29 22.18 11.45
CA ALA A 104 0.06 21.92 12.84
C ALA A 104 1.57 21.91 13.08
N GLU A 105 2.40 21.53 12.09
CA GLU A 105 3.86 21.57 12.20
C GLU A 105 4.40 23.00 12.30
N GLN A 106 3.65 23.99 11.80
CA GLN A 106 4.00 25.42 11.89
C GLN A 106 3.38 26.09 13.12
N ARG A 107 2.19 25.64 13.53
CA ARG A 107 1.42 26.25 14.63
C ARG A 107 1.85 25.81 16.01
N PHE A 108 2.49 24.65 16.12
CA PHE A 108 2.87 24.06 17.40
C PHE A 108 4.33 23.62 17.37
N GLU A 109 5.06 23.93 18.44
CA GLU A 109 6.40 23.39 18.66
C GLU A 109 6.28 21.92 19.09
N ILE A 110 6.25 21.02 18.10
CA ILE A 110 6.22 19.57 18.33
C ILE A 110 7.65 19.03 18.21
N PRO A 111 8.23 18.47 19.27
CA PRO A 111 9.55 17.86 19.16
C PRO A 111 9.50 16.65 18.23
N THR A 112 10.44 16.56 17.30
CA THR A 112 10.60 15.38 16.44
C THR A 112 11.06 14.19 17.27
N LEU A 113 10.18 13.21 17.48
CA LEU A 113 10.50 11.97 18.17
C LEU A 113 10.68 10.85 17.14
N SER A 114 11.90 10.31 17.04
CA SER A 114 12.13 9.05 16.33
C SER A 114 12.09 7.91 17.33
N LEU A 115 11.08 7.04 17.19
CA LEU A 115 10.90 5.85 18.01
C LEU A 115 11.02 4.63 17.11
N ALA A 116 11.95 3.74 17.46
CA ALA A 116 12.09 2.47 16.78
C ALA A 116 10.83 1.61 16.99
N ASP A 117 10.43 0.88 15.95
CA ASP A 117 9.40 -0.15 16.08
C ASP A 117 9.82 -1.21 17.11
N HIS A 118 8.81 -1.86 17.70
CA HIS A 118 9.04 -2.92 18.69
C HIS A 118 9.92 -4.02 18.09
N LYS A 119 11.02 -4.39 18.76
CA LYS A 119 12.05 -5.31 18.22
C LYS A 119 11.52 -6.68 17.78
N ALA A 120 10.46 -7.17 18.42
CA ALA A 120 9.82 -8.43 18.06
C ALA A 120 8.86 -8.34 16.85
N CYS A 121 8.55 -7.12 16.40
CA CYS A 121 7.62 -6.86 15.32
C CYS A 121 8.34 -6.87 13.96
N GLU A 122 7.77 -7.58 12.98
CA GLU A 122 8.34 -7.69 11.64
C GLU A 122 7.54 -6.91 10.58
N CYS A 123 6.77 -5.89 11.01
CA CYS A 123 5.93 -5.07 10.12
C CYS A 123 6.71 -4.51 8.92
N GLY A 124 7.95 -4.05 9.09
CA GLY A 124 8.75 -3.53 7.99
C GLY A 124 9.10 -4.56 6.92
N ALA A 125 9.27 -5.84 7.28
CA ALA A 125 9.47 -6.91 6.28
C ALA A 125 8.15 -7.28 5.59
N ILE A 126 7.04 -7.27 6.33
CA ILE A 126 5.69 -7.55 5.81
C ILE A 126 5.24 -6.45 4.83
N LEU A 127 5.45 -5.18 5.16
CA LEU A 127 5.12 -4.04 4.29
C LEU A 127 5.87 -4.07 2.95
N ARG A 128 7.10 -4.60 2.96
CA ARG A 128 7.91 -4.79 1.73
C ARG A 128 7.57 -6.07 0.96
N GLY A 129 6.63 -6.88 1.45
CA GLY A 129 6.28 -8.17 0.83
C GLY A 129 7.37 -9.24 0.96
N VAL A 130 8.36 -9.06 1.85
CA VAL A 130 9.46 -10.02 2.07
C VAL A 130 9.02 -11.16 3.00
N LYS A 131 8.04 -10.90 3.87
CA LYS A 131 7.46 -11.88 4.80
C LYS A 131 5.94 -11.85 4.76
N HIS A 132 5.33 -13.01 4.94
CA HIS A 132 3.90 -13.08 5.23
C HIS A 132 3.63 -12.76 6.71
N PRO A 133 2.43 -12.26 7.07
CA PRO A 133 2.08 -12.04 8.47
C PRO A 133 2.29 -13.26 9.37
N ARG A 134 2.07 -14.48 8.85
CA ARG A 134 2.26 -15.74 9.57
C ARG A 134 3.72 -16.07 9.87
N ASP A 135 4.67 -15.47 9.16
CA ASP A 135 6.11 -15.67 9.43
C ASP A 135 6.56 -14.88 10.67
N CYS A 136 5.75 -13.92 11.14
CA CYS A 136 6.04 -13.11 12.31
C CYS A 136 5.71 -13.87 13.59
N LYS A 137 6.73 -14.11 14.43
CA LYS A 137 6.63 -14.92 15.65
C LYS A 137 5.57 -14.46 16.66
N ILE A 138 5.25 -13.16 16.67
CA ILE A 138 4.26 -12.59 17.60
C ILE A 138 2.87 -12.47 16.97
N PHE A 139 2.70 -12.79 15.68
CA PHE A 139 1.42 -12.67 14.98
C PHE A 139 0.37 -13.61 15.57
N GLY A 140 -0.78 -13.04 15.95
CA GLY A 140 -1.92 -13.78 16.46
C GLY A 140 -1.76 -14.33 17.89
N THR A 141 -0.59 -14.12 18.52
CA THR A 141 -0.30 -14.47 19.90
C THR A 141 -0.18 -13.20 20.75
N ALA A 142 1.02 -12.63 20.84
CA ALA A 142 1.26 -11.38 21.56
C ALA A 142 0.76 -10.15 20.79
N CYS A 143 0.69 -10.22 19.46
CA CYS A 143 0.15 -9.17 18.58
C CYS A 143 -1.19 -9.62 18.01
N THR A 144 -2.27 -9.00 18.49
CA THR A 144 -3.66 -9.24 18.09
C THR A 144 -4.37 -7.91 17.82
N PRO A 145 -5.59 -7.90 17.23
CA PRO A 145 -6.34 -6.66 17.08
C PRO A 145 -6.63 -5.95 18.42
N ASP A 146 -6.86 -6.71 19.49
CA ASP A 146 -7.12 -6.16 20.83
C ASP A 146 -5.84 -5.70 21.55
N ASN A 147 -4.70 -6.32 21.21
CA ASN A 147 -3.38 -5.94 21.70
C ASN A 147 -2.37 -5.80 20.55
N PRO A 148 -2.44 -4.72 19.76
CA PRO A 148 -1.63 -4.58 18.56
C PRO A 148 -0.22 -4.09 18.92
N VAL A 149 0.80 -4.85 18.50
CA VAL A 149 2.22 -4.50 18.73
C VAL A 149 2.80 -3.67 17.56
N GLY A 150 2.25 -3.80 16.35
CA GLY A 150 2.75 -3.12 15.16
C GLY A 150 1.63 -2.53 14.29
N SER A 151 1.97 -1.53 13.48
CA SER A 151 0.99 -0.79 12.67
C SER A 151 0.19 -1.66 11.70
N CYS A 152 0.77 -2.75 11.19
CA CYS A 152 0.05 -3.68 10.32
C CYS A 152 -1.10 -4.43 11.02
N MET A 153 -1.14 -4.44 12.36
CA MET A 153 -2.26 -5.01 13.14
C MET A 153 -3.25 -3.94 13.60
N VAL A 154 -2.83 -2.67 13.72
CA VAL A 154 -3.70 -1.54 14.09
C VAL A 154 -4.57 -1.09 12.91
N SER A 155 -3.98 -0.97 11.72
CA SER A 155 -4.66 -0.42 10.55
C SER A 155 -5.73 -1.37 10.00
N SER A 156 -6.88 -0.83 9.59
CA SER A 156 -7.92 -1.56 8.87
C SER A 156 -7.45 -2.06 7.50
N GLU A 157 -6.46 -1.39 6.90
CA GLU A 157 -5.80 -1.79 5.65
C GLU A 157 -4.51 -2.59 5.91
N GLY A 158 -4.17 -2.84 7.18
CA GLY A 158 -2.96 -3.52 7.58
C GLY A 158 -2.98 -4.99 7.19
N ALA A 159 -1.89 -5.47 6.56
CA ALA A 159 -1.77 -6.85 6.10
C ALA A 159 -1.97 -7.87 7.24
N CYS A 160 -1.46 -7.59 8.45
CA CYS A 160 -1.63 -8.47 9.60
C CYS A 160 -3.09 -8.49 10.08
N ALA A 161 -3.73 -7.33 10.22
CA ALA A 161 -5.13 -7.25 10.63
C ALA A 161 -6.05 -8.00 9.64
N ALA A 162 -5.81 -7.81 8.34
CA ALA A 162 -6.53 -8.54 7.28
C ALA A 162 -6.31 -10.06 7.38
N TYR A 163 -5.06 -10.51 7.51
CA TYR A 163 -4.74 -11.93 7.66
C TYR A 163 -5.36 -12.54 8.91
N PHE A 164 -5.38 -11.82 10.03
CA PHE A 164 -5.96 -12.30 11.27
C PHE A 164 -7.48 -12.45 11.16
N ARG A 165 -8.15 -11.46 10.54
CA ARG A 165 -9.61 -11.44 10.39
C ARG A 165 -10.11 -12.52 9.42
N TYR A 166 -9.47 -12.66 8.27
CA TYR A 166 -9.97 -13.51 7.18
C TYR A 166 -9.21 -14.84 7.03
N GLY A 167 -7.98 -14.93 7.56
CA GLY A 167 -7.16 -16.14 7.47
C GLY A 167 -7.58 -17.26 8.42
N ARG A 168 -8.28 -16.96 9.52
CA ARG A 168 -8.75 -17.96 10.51
C ARG A 168 -9.69 -19.02 9.94
N PHE A 169 -10.48 -18.68 8.92
CA PHE A 169 -11.48 -19.58 8.33
C PHE A 169 -10.91 -20.54 7.29
N ARG A 170 -9.73 -20.24 6.71
CA ARG A 170 -9.08 -21.12 5.72
C ARG A 170 -8.38 -22.32 6.37
N ASP A 171 -7.81 -22.14 7.56
CA ASP A 171 -7.03 -23.20 8.20
C ASP A 171 -7.90 -24.24 8.91
N SER A 172 -9.07 -23.85 9.43
CA SER A 172 -10.04 -24.80 10.01
C SER A 172 -10.61 -25.75 8.95
N GLN A 173 -10.76 -25.28 7.71
CA GLN A 173 -11.12 -26.13 6.57
C GLN A 173 -9.94 -27.01 6.10
N ASN A 174 -8.72 -26.47 6.01
CA ASN A 174 -7.55 -27.26 5.60
C ASN A 174 -7.17 -28.36 6.61
N GLN A 175 -7.32 -28.12 7.92
CA GLN A 175 -7.10 -29.15 8.95
C GLN A 175 -8.19 -30.23 8.93
N GLN A 176 -9.45 -29.89 8.61
CA GLN A 176 -10.49 -30.90 8.41
C GLN A 176 -10.28 -31.74 7.15
N THR A 177 -9.70 -31.16 6.10
CA THR A 177 -9.45 -31.89 4.84
C THR A 177 -8.22 -32.80 4.93
N THR A 178 -7.22 -32.44 5.75
CA THR A 178 -6.04 -33.30 6.01
C THR A 178 -6.29 -34.38 7.05
N ALA A 179 -7.31 -34.25 7.90
CA ALA A 179 -7.70 -35.28 8.88
C ALA A 179 -8.65 -36.36 8.31
N GLN A 180 -9.05 -36.26 7.04
CA GLN A 180 -9.93 -37.22 6.35
C GLN A 180 -9.21 -38.07 5.29
N HIS A 181 -7.87 -38.01 5.23
CA HIS A 181 -7.03 -38.87 4.39
C HIS A 181 -5.99 -39.60 5.22
#